data_AF-A0A6A2YPV6-F1
#
_entry.id   AF-A0A6A2YPV6-F1
#
_cell.length_a   1.000
_cell.length_b   1.000
_cell.length_c   1.000
_cell.angle_alpha   90.00
_cell.angle_beta   90.00
_cell.angle_gamma   90.00
#
_symmetry.space_group_name_H-M   'P 1'
#
loop_
_entity.id
_entity.type
_entity.pdbx_description
1 polymer ?
#
loop_
_entity_poly.entity_id
_entity_poly.type
_entity_poly.pdbx_seq_one_letter_code
_entity_poly.pdbx_strand_id
1 'polypeptide(L)'
;MTSLTSPSSKPTSVQPGRIRVLKEGSHSLRNGPVVYWMFRDQRLKDNWALIHAVDQANKANVPVAIAFNLFEQFMGAKARQLDFCTEMCLRGTRFAETLCSVDTFLEELIVRRELADNFCYYQPNYDTIQGAWEWARKTLMDHAADKREHIYTRERLEKAQTADPVENVVCMFIPCLTWMKALNLLIMYWAKKILEWTTGPKEAIEICIYLNDKYSIDGRDPNGYVGCMWSICGVHDQGWRERPVFGKIRYMNYAGCKRKFDVDGYIAYIKRLVGEIKKRKAESPVGRKTKQLRGE
;
A
#
# COMPACT_ATOMS: atom_id res chain seq x y z
N MET A 1 18.20 7.36 -44.87
CA MET A 1 18.52 8.13 -43.65
C MET A 1 17.33 9.02 -43.35
N THR A 2 16.40 8.54 -42.52
CA THR A 2 15.21 9.29 -42.11
C THR A 2 15.50 9.86 -40.73
N SER A 3 15.69 11.18 -40.69
CA SER A 3 15.90 11.96 -39.46
C SER A 3 14.61 11.94 -38.63
N LEU A 4 14.65 11.29 -37.47
CA LEU A 4 13.62 11.40 -36.43
C LEU A 4 13.68 12.80 -35.83
N THR A 5 12.67 13.62 -36.13
CA THR A 5 12.45 14.89 -35.44
C THR A 5 11.93 14.63 -34.03
N SER A 6 12.65 15.13 -33.03
CA SER A 6 12.25 15.15 -31.63
C SER A 6 10.96 15.96 -31.42
N PRO A 7 10.00 15.50 -30.59
CA PRO A 7 8.79 16.26 -30.34
C PRO A 7 9.10 17.52 -29.53
N SER A 8 8.60 18.66 -30.01
CA SER A 8 8.60 19.94 -29.29
C SER A 8 7.80 19.82 -27.98
N SER A 9 8.48 19.87 -26.84
CA SER A 9 7.86 19.86 -25.51
C SER A 9 7.28 21.24 -25.21
N LYS A 10 5.94 21.39 -25.27
CA LYS A 10 5.25 22.53 -24.66
C LYS A 10 5.54 22.53 -23.14
N PRO A 11 5.76 23.69 -22.50
CA PRO A 11 5.93 23.76 -21.05
C PRO A 11 4.63 23.28 -20.38
N THR A 12 4.75 22.23 -19.57
CA THR A 12 3.62 21.59 -18.88
C THR A 12 3.13 22.51 -17.75
N SER A 13 2.28 23.47 -18.08
CA SER A 13 1.62 24.31 -17.08
C SER A 13 0.71 23.44 -16.20
N VAL A 14 0.97 23.41 -14.89
CA VAL A 14 0.08 22.75 -13.92
C VAL A 14 -1.28 23.45 -13.92
N GLN A 15 -2.36 22.67 -13.79
CA GLN A 15 -3.71 23.24 -13.80
C GLN A 15 -3.93 24.18 -12.59
N PRO A 16 -4.50 25.38 -12.79
CA PRO A 16 -4.66 26.37 -11.71
C PRO A 16 -5.42 25.84 -10.48
N GLY A 17 -6.42 24.97 -10.68
CA GLY A 17 -7.21 24.38 -9.59
C GLY A 17 -6.42 23.43 -8.67
N ARG A 18 -5.19 23.05 -9.03
CA ARG A 18 -4.28 22.25 -8.19
C ARG A 18 -3.31 23.08 -7.36
N ILE A 19 -3.33 24.40 -7.52
CA ILE A 19 -2.42 25.34 -6.86
C ILE A 19 -3.23 26.17 -5.88
N ARG A 20 -2.73 26.29 -4.67
CA ARG A 20 -3.27 27.20 -3.66
C ARG A 20 -2.13 28.01 -3.06
N VAL A 21 -2.16 29.33 -3.26
CA VAL A 21 -1.21 30.24 -2.63
C VAL A 21 -1.63 30.45 -1.18
N LEU A 22 -0.73 30.16 -0.24
CA LEU A 22 -0.96 30.37 1.20
C LEU A 22 -0.47 31.73 1.66
N LYS A 23 0.59 32.25 1.04
CA LYS A 23 1.19 33.55 1.35
C LYS A 23 1.95 34.06 0.12
N GLU A 24 1.70 35.31 -0.27
CA GLU A 24 2.45 36.00 -1.31
C GLU A 24 3.82 36.45 -0.78
N GLY A 25 4.86 36.31 -1.59
CA GLY A 25 6.23 36.72 -1.24
C GLY A 25 6.48 38.21 -1.48
N SER A 26 7.33 38.84 -0.67
CA SER A 26 7.81 40.21 -0.93
C SER A 26 8.83 40.20 -2.07
N HIS A 27 8.64 41.03 -3.10
CA HIS A 27 9.41 41.07 -4.35
C HIS A 27 10.92 41.35 -4.25
N SER A 28 11.46 41.53 -3.04
CA SER A 28 12.84 41.99 -2.78
C SER A 28 13.91 40.88 -2.72
N LEU A 29 13.53 39.60 -2.74
CA LEU A 29 14.48 38.46 -2.66
C LEU A 29 14.51 37.68 -3.97
N ARG A 30 15.14 38.26 -5.01
CA ARG A 30 15.27 37.62 -6.34
C ARG A 30 16.41 36.59 -6.46
N ASN A 31 17.17 36.35 -5.39
CA ASN A 31 18.42 35.59 -5.47
C ASN A 31 18.37 34.20 -4.81
N GLY A 32 17.17 33.67 -4.52
CA GLY A 32 17.00 32.36 -3.89
C GLY A 32 16.46 31.29 -4.84
N PRO A 33 16.78 30.00 -4.63
CA PRO A 33 16.13 28.91 -5.34
C PRO A 33 14.64 28.84 -5.02
N VAL A 34 13.84 28.26 -5.92
CA VAL A 34 12.50 27.81 -5.56
C VAL A 34 12.64 26.51 -4.77
N VAL A 35 12.11 26.49 -3.55
CA VAL A 35 12.18 25.32 -2.67
C VAL A 35 10.88 24.52 -2.75
N TYR A 36 10.97 23.26 -3.21
CA TYR A 36 9.90 22.29 -3.10
C TYR A 36 10.01 21.52 -1.79
N TRP A 37 9.13 21.82 -0.84
CA TRP A 37 9.03 21.08 0.41
C TRP A 37 8.26 19.78 0.19
N MET A 38 8.99 18.66 0.07
CA MET A 38 8.43 17.34 -0.20
C MET A 38 8.08 16.62 1.10
N PHE A 39 6.83 16.16 1.21
CA PHE A 39 6.35 15.35 2.34
C PHE A 39 5.86 13.96 1.90
N ARG A 40 5.05 13.89 0.83
CA ARG A 40 4.34 12.66 0.44
C ARG A 40 4.71 12.12 -0.94
N ASP A 41 4.81 12.98 -1.95
CA ASP A 41 5.00 12.56 -3.34
C ASP A 41 6.49 12.41 -3.72
N GLN A 42 7.12 11.32 -3.27
CA GLN A 42 8.51 10.98 -3.60
C GLN A 42 8.64 10.36 -5.00
N ARG A 43 8.15 11.06 -6.02
CA ARG A 43 8.21 10.64 -7.43
C ARG A 43 8.65 11.78 -8.34
N LEU A 44 9.39 11.46 -9.40
CA LEU A 44 9.87 12.42 -10.41
C LEU A 44 8.88 12.60 -11.56
N LYS A 45 8.17 11.52 -11.95
CA LYS A 45 7.11 11.56 -12.97
C LYS A 45 5.74 11.74 -12.30
N ASP A 46 4.86 12.49 -12.94
CA ASP A 46 3.48 12.79 -12.48
C ASP A 46 3.39 13.43 -11.08
N ASN A 47 4.45 14.13 -10.66
CA ASN A 47 4.45 14.94 -9.44
C ASN A 47 4.06 16.38 -9.76
N TRP A 48 2.77 16.67 -9.66
CA TRP A 48 2.23 18.00 -9.96
C TRP A 48 2.87 19.12 -9.12
N ALA A 49 3.25 18.84 -7.88
CA ALA A 49 3.88 19.84 -7.01
C ALA A 49 5.33 20.12 -7.44
N LEU A 50 6.08 19.09 -7.82
CA LEU A 50 7.44 19.25 -8.38
C LEU A 50 7.41 19.93 -9.76
N ILE A 51 6.49 19.54 -10.65
CA ILE A 51 6.31 20.18 -11.96
C ILE A 51 6.00 21.67 -11.76
N HIS A 52 5.14 22.01 -10.81
CA HIS A 52 4.84 23.40 -10.49
C HIS A 52 6.06 24.16 -9.95
N ALA A 53 6.83 23.54 -9.04
CA ALA A 53 8.05 24.16 -8.50
C ALA A 53 9.10 24.44 -9.60
N VAL A 54 9.27 23.50 -10.55
CA VAL A 54 10.15 23.68 -11.71
C VAL A 54 9.65 24.78 -12.63
N ASP A 55 8.34 24.85 -12.89
CA ASP A 55 7.74 25.93 -13.69
C ASP A 55 7.98 27.32 -13.05
N GLN A 56 7.85 27.44 -11.73
CA GLN A 56 8.15 28.68 -11.02
C GLN A 56 9.65 29.03 -11.05
N ALA A 57 10.52 28.03 -10.90
CA ALA A 57 11.97 28.21 -10.97
C ALA A 57 12.41 28.71 -12.36
N ASN A 58 11.86 28.12 -13.42
CA ASN A 58 12.10 28.54 -14.80
C ASN A 58 11.62 29.97 -15.07
N LYS A 59 10.43 30.36 -14.59
CA LYS A 59 9.89 31.72 -14.73
C LYS A 59 10.76 32.78 -14.05
N ALA A 60 11.35 32.43 -12.91
CA ALA A 60 12.23 33.30 -12.16
C ALA A 60 13.71 33.18 -12.58
N ASN A 61 14.04 32.26 -13.50
CA ASN A 61 15.41 31.93 -13.91
C ASN A 61 16.34 31.62 -12.73
N VAL A 62 15.85 30.84 -11.77
CA VAL A 62 16.57 30.42 -10.56
C VAL A 62 16.58 28.89 -10.46
N PRO A 63 17.54 28.28 -9.74
CA PRO A 63 17.52 26.84 -9.52
C PRO A 63 16.30 26.40 -8.68
N VAL A 64 15.92 25.13 -8.81
CA VAL A 64 14.98 24.47 -7.91
C VAL A 64 15.75 23.64 -6.89
N ALA A 65 15.36 23.72 -5.61
CA ALA A 65 15.87 22.89 -4.54
C ALA A 65 14.73 22.05 -3.96
N ILE A 66 14.96 20.75 -3.74
CA ILE A 66 13.98 19.88 -3.11
C ILE A 66 14.37 19.72 -1.64
N ALA A 67 13.52 20.19 -0.73
CA ALA A 67 13.70 20.04 0.69
C ALA A 67 12.81 18.89 1.19
N PHE A 68 13.44 17.82 1.67
CA PHE A 68 12.75 16.71 2.30
C PHE A 68 12.89 16.81 3.81
N ASN A 69 11.77 16.99 4.53
CA ASN A 69 11.83 17.14 5.98
C ASN A 69 11.81 15.78 6.66
N LEU A 70 12.85 15.52 7.45
CA LEU A 70 13.01 14.32 8.26
C LEU A 70 12.56 14.62 9.67
N PHE A 71 11.58 13.87 10.15
CA PHE A 71 11.06 14.04 11.49
C PHE A 71 11.79 13.09 12.43
N GLU A 72 12.64 13.62 13.32
CA GLU A 72 13.40 12.83 14.32
C GLU A 72 12.52 11.93 15.19
N GLN A 73 11.24 12.30 15.38
CA GLN A 73 10.26 11.52 16.16
C GLN A 73 8.95 11.30 15.39
N PHE A 74 9.05 10.80 14.15
CA PHE A 74 7.86 10.26 13.50
C PHE A 74 7.52 8.88 14.08
N MET A 75 6.70 8.86 15.13
CA MET A 75 6.17 7.65 15.77
C MET A 75 7.23 6.59 16.17
N GLY A 76 8.39 7.03 16.68
CA GLY A 76 9.42 6.12 17.17
C GLY A 76 10.27 5.45 16.08
N ALA A 77 10.31 6.01 14.86
CA ALA A 77 11.23 5.61 13.81
C ALA A 77 12.69 5.70 14.31
N LYS A 78 13.45 4.61 14.18
CA LYS A 78 14.88 4.59 14.56
C LYS A 78 15.72 5.29 13.48
N ALA A 79 16.88 5.84 13.85
CA ALA A 79 17.78 6.61 12.97
C ALA A 79 17.94 6.01 11.55
N ARG A 80 18.09 4.69 11.44
CA ARG A 80 18.19 3.94 10.17
C ARG A 80 17.02 4.14 9.18
N GLN A 81 15.81 4.41 9.68
CA GLN A 81 14.62 4.65 8.85
C GLN A 81 14.53 6.11 8.37
N LEU A 82 15.13 7.04 9.11
CA LEU A 82 15.24 8.44 8.72
C LEU A 82 16.40 8.62 7.72
N ASP A 83 17.56 8.00 7.97
CA ASP A 83 18.68 7.96 7.01
C ASP A 83 18.22 7.43 5.64
N PHE A 84 17.40 6.38 5.63
CA PHE A 84 16.80 5.79 4.42
C PHE A 84 15.96 6.77 3.59
N CYS A 85 15.17 7.63 4.23
CA CYS A 85 14.38 8.64 3.49
C CYS A 85 15.23 9.86 3.09
N THR A 86 16.30 10.16 3.83
CA THR A 86 17.23 11.28 3.57
C THR A 86 18.09 11.01 2.33
N GLU A 87 18.66 9.79 2.25
CA GLU A 87 19.51 9.33 1.15
C GLU A 87 18.78 9.32 -0.20
N MET A 88 17.50 8.91 -0.21
CA MET A 88 16.64 8.86 -1.39
C MET A 88 16.38 10.24 -2.01
N CYS A 89 16.29 11.30 -1.21
CA CYS A 89 16.09 12.66 -1.71
C CYS A 89 17.38 13.33 -2.18
N LEU A 90 18.54 12.93 -1.65
CA LEU A 90 19.83 13.58 -1.95
C LEU A 90 20.59 12.94 -3.13
N ARG A 91 20.35 11.66 -3.46
CA ARG A 91 21.25 10.90 -4.36
C ARG A 91 20.63 10.44 -5.67
N GLY A 92 20.16 11.41 -6.46
CA GLY A 92 20.28 11.33 -7.92
C GLY A 92 21.74 11.34 -8.41
N THR A 93 22.73 11.56 -7.53
CA THR A 93 24.15 11.45 -7.84
C THR A 93 24.96 10.94 -6.63
N ARG A 94 25.73 9.86 -6.86
CA ARG A 94 26.85 9.29 -6.07
C ARG A 94 26.53 8.49 -4.79
N PHE A 95 26.71 7.19 -4.95
CA PHE A 95 26.70 6.12 -3.96
C PHE A 95 28.06 5.96 -3.27
N ALA A 96 28.06 5.84 -1.95
CA ALA A 96 28.93 4.95 -1.19
C ALA A 96 28.31 4.76 0.20
N GLU A 97 28.30 3.52 0.68
CA GLU A 97 27.90 3.09 2.04
C GLU A 97 26.39 3.06 2.34
N THR A 98 25.66 2.08 1.76
CA THR A 98 24.64 1.17 2.40
C THR A 98 23.82 0.46 1.29
N LEU A 99 24.46 -0.39 0.48
CA LEU A 99 23.87 -0.93 -0.76
C LEU A 99 22.61 -1.81 -0.55
N CYS A 100 22.59 -2.66 0.47
CA CYS A 100 21.55 -3.70 0.62
C CYS A 100 20.12 -3.17 0.86
N SER A 101 19.96 -1.98 1.45
CA SER A 101 18.62 -1.42 1.77
C SER A 101 18.02 -0.63 0.60
N VAL A 102 18.85 -0.07 -0.27
CA VAL A 102 18.41 0.66 -1.47
C VAL A 102 17.92 -0.32 -2.51
N ASP A 103 18.67 -1.40 -2.73
CA ASP A 103 18.30 -2.45 -3.69
C ASP A 103 16.96 -3.09 -3.34
N THR A 104 16.75 -3.42 -2.05
CA THR A 104 15.46 -3.98 -1.57
C THR A 104 14.29 -3.03 -1.82
N PHE A 105 14.51 -1.72 -1.70
CA PHE A 105 13.45 -0.75 -1.94
C PHE A 105 13.17 -0.55 -3.43
N LEU A 106 14.21 -0.47 -4.26
CA LEU A 106 14.05 -0.36 -5.71
C LEU A 106 13.40 -1.63 -6.28
N GLU A 107 13.71 -2.80 -5.72
CA GLU A 107 13.04 -4.05 -6.06
C GLU A 107 11.53 -3.96 -5.79
N GLU A 108 11.09 -3.49 -4.61
CA GLU A 108 9.67 -3.36 -4.30
C GLU A 108 8.99 -2.22 -5.11
N LEU A 109 9.65 -1.08 -5.27
CA LEU A 109 9.05 0.11 -5.91
C LEU A 109 8.98 -0.01 -7.43
N ILE A 110 10.00 -0.60 -8.06
CA ILE A 110 10.12 -0.70 -9.52
C ILE A 110 9.72 -2.10 -9.94
N VAL A 111 10.45 -3.12 -9.50
CA VAL A 111 10.27 -4.49 -10.01
C VAL A 111 8.91 -5.04 -9.60
N ARG A 112 8.56 -5.06 -8.31
CA ARG A 112 7.27 -5.63 -7.85
C ARG A 112 6.07 -4.85 -8.36
N ARG A 113 6.16 -3.52 -8.34
CA ARG A 113 5.08 -2.66 -8.82
C ARG A 113 4.82 -2.82 -10.32
N GLU A 114 5.87 -2.74 -11.14
CA GLU A 114 5.71 -2.86 -12.59
C GLU A 114 5.42 -4.30 -13.02
N LEU A 115 5.86 -5.29 -12.24
CA LEU A 115 5.45 -6.69 -12.42
C LEU A 115 3.94 -6.88 -12.15
N ALA A 116 3.38 -6.13 -11.20
CA ALA A 116 1.93 -6.18 -10.97
C ALA A 116 1.14 -5.62 -12.16
N ASP A 117 1.57 -4.46 -12.68
CA ASP A 117 1.01 -3.88 -13.91
C ASP A 117 1.16 -4.83 -15.10
N ASN A 118 2.33 -5.47 -15.25
CA ASN A 118 2.58 -6.47 -16.29
C ASN A 118 1.58 -7.63 -16.22
N PHE A 119 1.38 -8.19 -15.03
CA PHE A 119 0.44 -9.30 -14.84
C PHE A 119 -0.99 -8.88 -15.19
N CYS A 120 -1.48 -7.77 -14.64
CA CYS A 120 -2.84 -7.29 -14.92
C CYS A 120 -3.04 -6.89 -16.40
N TYR A 121 -1.99 -6.43 -17.09
CA TYR A 121 -2.06 -6.07 -18.50
C TYR A 121 -2.11 -7.30 -19.42
N TYR A 122 -1.27 -8.31 -19.17
CA TYR A 122 -1.14 -9.48 -20.06
C TYR A 122 -2.06 -10.65 -19.71
N GLN A 123 -2.59 -10.71 -18.48
CA GLN A 123 -3.52 -11.74 -18.03
C GLN A 123 -4.92 -11.14 -17.84
N PRO A 124 -5.86 -11.31 -18.79
CA PRO A 124 -7.22 -10.77 -18.65
C PRO A 124 -7.98 -11.31 -17.42
N ASN A 125 -7.63 -12.51 -16.96
CA ASN A 125 -8.25 -13.16 -15.79
C ASN A 125 -7.43 -12.94 -14.51
N TYR A 126 -6.80 -11.77 -14.35
CA TYR A 126 -5.87 -11.47 -13.26
C TYR A 126 -6.49 -11.58 -11.85
N ASP A 127 -7.81 -11.50 -11.75
CA ASP A 127 -8.61 -11.51 -10.52
C ASP A 127 -9.33 -12.84 -10.26
N THR A 128 -9.06 -13.87 -11.06
CA THR A 128 -9.67 -15.20 -10.91
C THR A 128 -8.63 -16.31 -10.88
N ILE A 129 -9.02 -17.49 -10.40
CA ILE A 129 -8.12 -18.65 -10.33
C ILE A 129 -7.54 -19.05 -11.70
N GLN A 130 -8.22 -18.71 -12.79
CA GLN A 130 -7.78 -18.98 -14.16
C GLN A 130 -6.51 -18.20 -14.52
N GLY A 131 -6.28 -17.03 -13.92
CA GLY A 131 -5.06 -16.25 -14.11
C GLY A 131 -3.83 -16.82 -13.42
N ALA A 132 -4.00 -17.80 -12.52
CA ALA A 132 -2.89 -18.43 -11.83
C ALA A 132 -2.11 -19.43 -12.71
N TRP A 133 -0.83 -19.61 -12.40
CA TRP A 133 0.02 -20.60 -13.04
C TRP A 133 -0.54 -22.02 -12.91
N GLU A 134 -0.29 -22.87 -13.90
CA GLU A 134 -0.81 -24.24 -13.95
C GLU A 134 -0.44 -25.07 -12.71
N TRP A 135 0.80 -24.94 -12.21
CA TRP A 135 1.23 -25.66 -11.01
C TRP A 135 0.39 -25.31 -9.78
N ALA A 136 0.03 -24.03 -9.64
CA ALA A 136 -0.74 -23.53 -8.51
C ALA A 136 -2.21 -23.94 -8.63
N ARG A 137 -2.78 -23.86 -9.84
CA ARG A 137 -4.14 -24.36 -10.11
C ARG A 137 -4.24 -25.84 -9.78
N LYS A 138 -3.28 -26.65 -10.24
CA LYS A 138 -3.25 -28.08 -9.99
C LYS A 138 -3.16 -28.41 -8.50
N THR A 139 -2.19 -27.85 -7.78
CA THR A 139 -2.04 -28.15 -6.35
C THR A 139 -3.25 -27.71 -5.52
N LEU A 140 -3.89 -26.58 -5.87
CA LEU A 140 -5.12 -26.14 -5.19
C LEU A 140 -6.32 -27.05 -5.51
N MET A 141 -6.39 -27.60 -6.72
CA MET A 141 -7.43 -28.56 -7.10
C MET A 141 -7.22 -29.92 -6.45
N ASP A 142 -5.98 -30.40 -6.37
CA ASP A 142 -5.61 -31.66 -5.70
C ASP A 142 -6.05 -31.64 -4.21
N HIS A 143 -5.99 -30.47 -3.58
CA HIS A 143 -6.36 -30.25 -2.18
C HIS A 143 -7.77 -29.66 -1.98
N ALA A 144 -8.59 -29.59 -3.03
CA ALA A 144 -9.93 -29.00 -2.96
C ALA A 144 -10.89 -29.77 -2.05
N ALA A 145 -10.66 -31.08 -1.86
CA ALA A 145 -11.48 -31.94 -1.01
C ALA A 145 -11.01 -32.02 0.45
N ASP A 146 -9.89 -31.38 0.80
CA ASP A 146 -9.33 -31.46 2.14
C ASP A 146 -10.28 -30.89 3.19
N LYS A 147 -10.32 -31.48 4.38
CA LYS A 147 -11.13 -30.93 5.47
C LYS A 147 -10.50 -29.63 5.99
N ARG A 148 -11.27 -28.55 5.99
CA ARG A 148 -10.87 -27.25 6.58
C ARG A 148 -11.18 -27.28 8.08
N GLU A 149 -10.29 -26.71 8.89
CA GLU A 149 -10.48 -26.59 10.34
C GLU A 149 -11.59 -25.60 10.69
N HIS A 150 -11.64 -24.48 9.96
CA HIS A 150 -12.64 -23.43 10.10
C HIS A 150 -13.17 -23.03 8.72
N ILE A 151 -14.44 -22.65 8.67
CA ILE A 151 -15.05 -22.04 7.49
C ILE A 151 -15.81 -20.81 7.96
N TYR A 152 -15.45 -19.65 7.41
CA TYR A 152 -16.09 -18.37 7.74
C TYR A 152 -16.77 -17.78 6.51
N THR A 153 -17.93 -17.15 6.73
CA THR A 153 -18.56 -16.35 5.67
C THR A 153 -17.82 -15.04 5.51
N ARG A 154 -17.96 -14.42 4.33
CA ARG A 154 -17.43 -13.08 4.06
C ARG A 154 -17.80 -12.06 5.13
N GLU A 155 -19.04 -12.09 5.63
CA GLU A 155 -19.52 -11.17 6.66
C GLU A 155 -18.83 -11.38 8.02
N ARG A 156 -18.44 -12.62 8.36
CA ARG A 156 -17.67 -12.89 9.60
C ARG A 156 -16.23 -12.44 9.46
N LEU A 157 -15.61 -12.68 8.30
CA LEU A 157 -14.25 -12.20 7.99
C LEU A 157 -14.20 -10.67 7.99
N GLU A 158 -15.16 -10.02 7.34
CA GLU A 158 -15.30 -8.55 7.31
C GLU A 158 -15.46 -7.95 8.70
N LYS A 159 -16.17 -8.62 9.60
CA LYS A 159 -16.38 -8.17 10.99
C LYS A 159 -15.24 -8.56 11.93
N ALA A 160 -14.16 -9.17 11.44
CA ALA A 160 -13.06 -9.66 12.28
C ALA A 160 -13.57 -10.58 13.40
N GLN A 161 -14.38 -11.59 13.03
CA GLN A 161 -14.96 -12.58 13.95
C GLN A 161 -14.43 -13.98 13.68
N THR A 162 -13.11 -14.14 13.75
CA THR A 162 -12.40 -15.42 13.58
C THR A 162 -11.79 -15.91 14.89
N ALA A 163 -11.35 -17.17 14.90
CA ALA A 163 -10.65 -17.77 16.03
C ALA A 163 -9.24 -17.21 16.25
N ASP A 164 -8.65 -16.56 15.24
CA ASP A 164 -7.29 -16.03 15.31
C ASP A 164 -7.30 -14.54 15.70
N PRO A 165 -6.70 -14.18 16.86
CA PRO A 165 -6.65 -12.79 17.30
C PRO A 165 -5.81 -11.89 16.37
N VAL A 166 -4.83 -12.41 15.62
CA VAL A 166 -4.07 -11.61 14.64
C VAL A 166 -4.94 -11.23 13.46
N GLU A 167 -5.71 -12.18 12.93
CA GLU A 167 -6.54 -11.89 11.77
C GLU A 167 -7.63 -10.89 12.13
N ASN A 168 -8.26 -11.03 13.29
CA ASN A 168 -9.25 -10.07 13.76
C ASN A 168 -8.67 -8.66 13.80
N VAL A 169 -7.40 -8.53 14.19
CA VAL A 169 -6.69 -7.26 14.26
C VAL A 169 -6.34 -6.70 12.87
N VAL A 170 -5.93 -7.56 11.93
CA VAL A 170 -5.66 -7.14 10.55
C VAL A 170 -6.95 -6.71 9.84
N CYS A 171 -8.03 -7.49 9.95
CA CYS A 171 -9.35 -7.17 9.39
C CYS A 171 -9.94 -5.87 9.96
N MET A 172 -9.77 -5.61 11.25
CA MET A 172 -10.18 -4.32 11.85
C MET A 172 -9.41 -3.11 11.28
N PHE A 173 -8.24 -3.33 10.67
CA PHE A 173 -7.35 -2.27 10.23
C PHE A 173 -7.33 -2.05 8.70
N ILE A 174 -7.90 -2.95 7.89
CA ILE A 174 -8.03 -2.69 6.44
C ILE A 174 -8.66 -1.30 6.15
N PRO A 175 -9.66 -0.79 6.91
CA PRO A 175 -10.17 0.58 6.72
C PRO A 175 -9.19 1.72 7.09
N CYS A 176 -8.02 1.41 7.64
CA CYS A 176 -7.06 2.34 8.24
C CYS A 176 -5.63 2.20 7.67
N LEU A 177 -5.46 1.58 6.50
CA LEU A 177 -4.17 1.39 5.80
C LEU A 177 -3.55 2.71 5.27
N THR A 178 -3.46 3.74 6.12
CA THR A 178 -2.73 4.98 5.86
C THR A 178 -1.36 5.00 6.53
N TRP A 179 -0.99 4.03 7.38
CA TRP A 179 0.23 4.13 8.20
C TRP A 179 1.00 2.82 8.43
N MET A 180 2.14 2.73 7.76
CA MET A 180 3.42 2.06 8.11
C MET A 180 3.65 0.55 7.86
N LYS A 181 4.82 0.32 7.23
CA LYS A 181 5.71 -0.86 6.95
C LYS A 181 5.58 -2.20 7.71
N ALA A 182 4.70 -2.39 8.70
CA ALA A 182 4.35 -3.70 9.25
C ALA A 182 3.32 -4.46 8.37
N LEU A 183 2.84 -3.81 7.31
CA LEU A 183 1.73 -4.24 6.45
C LEU A 183 2.02 -5.50 5.62
N ASN A 184 3.13 -5.58 4.89
CA ASN A 184 3.27 -6.62 3.85
C ASN A 184 3.21 -8.04 4.45
N LEU A 185 3.90 -8.28 5.57
CA LEU A 185 3.86 -9.59 6.24
C LEU A 185 2.44 -9.95 6.72
N LEU A 186 1.70 -8.96 7.24
CA LEU A 186 0.37 -9.16 7.77
C LEU A 186 -0.69 -9.30 6.67
N ILE A 187 -0.55 -8.59 5.55
CA ILE A 187 -1.42 -8.71 4.37
C ILE A 187 -1.23 -10.10 3.75
N MET A 188 0.01 -10.54 3.59
CA MET A 188 0.32 -11.90 3.13
C MET A 188 -0.24 -12.96 4.10
N TYR A 189 -0.10 -12.75 5.41
CA TYR A 189 -0.67 -13.63 6.43
C TYR A 189 -2.19 -13.70 6.31
N TRP A 190 -2.85 -12.54 6.25
CA TRP A 190 -4.28 -12.38 6.16
C TRP A 190 -4.88 -13.06 4.93
N ALA A 191 -4.36 -12.77 3.74
CA ALA A 191 -4.84 -13.38 2.51
C ALA A 191 -4.65 -14.91 2.50
N LYS A 192 -3.56 -15.42 3.11
CA LYS A 192 -3.34 -16.86 3.29
C LYS A 192 -4.32 -17.49 4.28
N LYS A 193 -4.72 -16.77 5.33
CA LYS A 193 -5.76 -17.23 6.26
C LYS A 193 -7.14 -17.28 5.62
N ILE A 194 -7.45 -16.35 4.72
CA ILE A 194 -8.69 -16.41 3.92
C ILE A 194 -8.74 -17.71 3.11
N LEU A 195 -7.63 -18.13 2.47
CA LEU A 195 -7.57 -19.43 1.79
C LEU A 195 -7.79 -20.62 2.75
N GLU A 196 -7.21 -20.56 3.96
CA GLU A 196 -7.35 -21.64 4.95
C GLU A 196 -8.78 -21.78 5.50
N TRP A 197 -9.55 -20.67 5.52
CA TRP A 197 -10.86 -20.60 6.17
C TRP A 197 -12.06 -20.39 5.23
N THR A 198 -11.88 -20.64 3.94
CA THR A 198 -12.95 -20.61 2.94
C THR A 198 -13.13 -21.99 2.32
N THR A 199 -14.25 -22.20 1.64
CA THR A 199 -14.58 -23.50 1.06
C THR A 199 -13.65 -23.90 -0.08
N GLY A 200 -13.01 -22.92 -0.73
CA GLY A 200 -12.06 -23.18 -1.80
C GLY A 200 -11.38 -21.91 -2.30
N PRO A 201 -10.39 -22.08 -3.20
CA PRO A 201 -9.55 -20.98 -3.67
C PRO A 201 -10.33 -19.90 -4.45
N LYS A 202 -11.41 -20.27 -5.16
CA LYS A 202 -12.23 -19.29 -5.90
C LYS A 202 -12.90 -18.30 -4.94
N GLU A 203 -13.60 -18.83 -3.93
CA GLU A 203 -14.23 -18.01 -2.89
C GLU A 203 -13.19 -17.20 -2.10
N ALA A 204 -12.02 -17.80 -1.82
CA ALA A 204 -10.92 -17.11 -1.14
C ALA A 204 -10.48 -15.85 -1.90
N ILE A 205 -10.28 -15.96 -3.22
CA ILE A 205 -9.86 -14.85 -4.08
C ILE A 205 -10.93 -13.75 -4.08
N GLU A 206 -12.20 -14.12 -4.31
CA GLU A 206 -13.31 -13.17 -4.34
C GLU A 206 -13.45 -12.38 -3.04
N ILE A 207 -13.36 -13.07 -1.89
CA ILE A 207 -13.43 -12.44 -0.57
C ILE A 207 -12.22 -11.54 -0.32
N CYS A 208 -11.02 -12.02 -0.65
CA CYS A 208 -9.78 -11.27 -0.42
C CYS A 208 -9.75 -9.98 -1.24
N ILE A 209 -10.10 -10.05 -2.53
CA ILE A 209 -10.19 -8.88 -3.41
C ILE A 209 -11.29 -7.93 -2.92
N TYR A 210 -12.48 -8.44 -2.57
CA TYR A 210 -13.57 -7.61 -2.05
C TYR A 210 -13.14 -6.80 -0.82
N LEU A 211 -12.51 -7.46 0.15
CA LEU A 211 -12.10 -6.81 1.39
C LEU A 211 -10.96 -5.82 1.15
N ASN A 212 -10.00 -6.15 0.29
CA ASN A 212 -8.94 -5.23 -0.09
C ASN A 212 -9.52 -3.97 -0.76
N ASP A 213 -10.35 -4.14 -1.78
CA ASP A 213 -10.87 -3.02 -2.58
C ASP A 213 -11.87 -2.13 -1.82
N LYS A 214 -12.57 -2.71 -0.83
CA LYS A 214 -13.53 -1.97 0.01
C LYS A 214 -12.85 -1.07 1.03
N TYR A 215 -11.72 -1.50 1.57
CA TYR A 215 -11.17 -0.94 2.80
C TYR A 215 -9.78 -0.34 2.62
N SER A 216 -8.92 -0.92 1.77
CA SER A 216 -7.58 -0.41 1.49
C SER A 216 -7.66 0.90 0.73
N ILE A 217 -6.90 1.92 1.18
CA ILE A 217 -6.84 3.22 0.50
C ILE A 217 -6.15 3.13 -0.87
N ASP A 218 -5.22 2.18 -0.98
CA ASP A 218 -4.48 1.76 -2.17
C ASP A 218 -5.09 0.50 -2.82
N GLY A 219 -6.33 0.15 -2.47
CA GLY A 219 -7.09 -0.92 -3.13
C GLY A 219 -7.56 -0.52 -4.54
N ARG A 220 -8.13 -1.47 -5.28
CA ARG A 220 -8.50 -1.33 -6.71
C ARG A 220 -7.31 -0.91 -7.57
N ASP A 221 -6.18 -1.54 -7.31
CA ASP A 221 -4.88 -1.30 -7.93
C ASP A 221 -4.26 -2.64 -8.34
N PRO A 222 -3.47 -2.71 -9.43
CA PRO A 222 -2.77 -3.92 -9.85
C PRO A 222 -1.98 -4.60 -8.71
N ASN A 223 -1.34 -3.84 -7.82
CA ASN A 223 -0.63 -4.40 -6.68
C ASN A 223 -1.56 -5.12 -5.69
N GLY A 224 -2.78 -4.63 -5.52
CA GLY A 224 -3.81 -5.29 -4.70
C GLY A 224 -4.21 -6.64 -5.27
N TYR A 225 -4.54 -6.69 -6.56
CA TYR A 225 -4.90 -7.93 -7.25
C TYR A 225 -3.76 -8.95 -7.22
N VAL A 226 -2.55 -8.52 -7.61
CA VAL A 226 -1.37 -9.40 -7.62
C VAL A 226 -0.95 -9.81 -6.22
N GLY A 227 -1.11 -8.95 -5.21
CA GLY A 227 -0.87 -9.31 -3.80
C GLY A 227 -1.81 -10.42 -3.31
N CYS A 228 -3.10 -10.34 -3.68
CA CYS A 228 -4.07 -11.40 -3.38
C CYS A 228 -3.71 -12.71 -4.10
N MET A 229 -3.40 -12.62 -5.40
CA MET A 229 -3.06 -13.77 -6.25
C MET A 229 -1.73 -14.41 -5.88
N TRP A 230 -0.73 -13.63 -5.47
CA TRP A 230 0.53 -14.13 -4.90
C TRP A 230 0.27 -14.91 -3.61
N SER A 231 -0.61 -14.38 -2.76
CA SER A 231 -0.90 -14.97 -1.45
C SER A 231 -1.70 -16.27 -1.55
N ILE A 232 -2.73 -16.30 -2.39
CA ILE A 232 -3.70 -17.40 -2.49
C ILE A 232 -3.30 -18.41 -3.58
N CYS A 233 -2.78 -17.92 -4.72
CA CYS A 233 -2.50 -18.73 -5.90
C CYS A 233 -1.02 -18.76 -6.30
N GLY A 234 -0.11 -18.24 -5.48
CA GLY A 234 1.34 -18.34 -5.73
C GLY A 234 1.81 -17.67 -7.01
N VAL A 235 1.06 -16.69 -7.54
CA VAL A 235 1.51 -15.90 -8.69
C VAL A 235 2.82 -15.18 -8.32
N HIS A 236 3.85 -15.32 -9.16
CA HIS A 236 5.22 -14.83 -8.88
C HIS A 236 5.88 -15.41 -7.61
N ASP A 237 5.41 -16.56 -7.12
CA ASP A 237 6.07 -17.36 -6.09
C ASP A 237 6.45 -18.74 -6.66
N GLN A 238 7.27 -19.45 -5.90
CA GLN A 238 7.61 -20.84 -6.16
C GLN A 238 6.73 -21.81 -5.35
N GLY A 239 6.76 -23.09 -5.70
CA GLY A 239 6.15 -24.15 -4.90
C GLY A 239 6.91 -24.42 -3.60
N TRP A 240 6.17 -24.65 -2.52
CA TRP A 240 6.68 -24.97 -1.18
C TRP A 240 6.31 -26.40 -0.78
N ARG A 241 6.78 -26.82 0.41
CA ARG A 241 6.43 -28.12 0.99
C ARG A 241 4.90 -28.27 1.07
N GLU A 242 4.42 -29.35 0.50
CA GLU A 242 3.00 -29.68 0.40
C GLU A 242 2.34 -29.83 1.79
N ARG A 243 1.13 -29.27 1.92
CA ARG A 243 0.33 -29.27 3.14
C ARG A 243 -1.15 -29.40 2.80
N PRO A 244 -1.98 -29.97 3.71
CA PRO A 244 -3.42 -29.94 3.54
C PRO A 244 -3.95 -28.52 3.31
N VAL A 245 -5.02 -28.39 2.53
CA VAL A 245 -5.67 -27.15 2.10
C VAL A 245 -4.83 -26.28 1.16
N PHE A 246 -3.57 -26.00 1.50
CA PHE A 246 -2.69 -25.12 0.72
C PHE A 246 -2.02 -25.82 -0.47
N GLY A 247 -1.90 -27.14 -0.44
CA GLY A 247 -1.00 -27.86 -1.32
C GLY A 247 0.41 -27.29 -1.22
N LYS A 248 0.97 -26.87 -2.36
CA LYS A 248 2.31 -26.29 -2.47
C LYS A 248 2.34 -24.76 -2.36
N ILE A 249 1.22 -24.11 -2.06
CA ILE A 249 1.21 -22.66 -1.81
C ILE A 249 1.97 -22.35 -0.52
N ARG A 250 2.75 -21.26 -0.52
CA ARG A 250 3.53 -20.83 0.65
C ARG A 250 2.63 -20.69 1.87
N TYR A 251 2.91 -21.47 2.91
CA TYR A 251 2.18 -21.43 4.17
C TYR A 251 2.75 -20.39 5.15
N MET A 252 1.87 -19.74 5.91
CA MET A 252 2.23 -18.85 7.01
C MET A 252 1.37 -19.14 8.24
N ASN A 253 1.98 -19.11 9.43
CA ASN A 253 1.28 -19.33 10.70
C ASN A 253 1.62 -18.27 11.75
N TYR A 254 0.75 -18.16 12.74
CA TYR A 254 0.86 -17.23 13.86
C TYR A 254 2.22 -17.32 14.57
N ALA A 255 2.68 -18.54 14.86
CA ALA A 255 3.97 -18.77 15.50
C ALA A 255 5.15 -18.24 14.66
N GLY A 256 5.05 -18.33 13.34
CA GLY A 256 6.03 -17.75 12.40
C GLY A 256 6.02 -16.22 12.42
N CYS A 257 4.85 -15.60 12.53
CA CYS A 257 4.71 -14.16 12.69
C CYS A 257 5.32 -13.67 14.02
N LYS A 258 5.04 -14.36 15.13
CA LYS A 258 5.61 -14.03 16.45
C LYS A 258 7.14 -14.06 16.51
N ARG A 259 7.78 -14.93 15.72
CA ARG A 259 9.24 -14.97 15.63
C ARG A 259 9.83 -13.79 14.83
N LYS A 260 9.04 -13.15 13.98
CA LYS A 260 9.50 -12.07 13.08
C LYS A 260 9.23 -10.68 13.64
N PHE A 261 8.18 -10.49 14.43
CA PHE A 261 7.86 -9.20 15.04
C PHE A 261 7.02 -9.36 16.30
N ASP A 262 6.95 -8.29 17.11
CA ASP A 262 6.10 -8.21 18.30
C ASP A 262 4.62 -8.13 17.91
N VAL A 263 4.03 -9.31 17.74
CA VAL A 263 2.61 -9.48 17.42
C VAL A 263 1.72 -8.92 18.54
N ASP A 264 2.05 -9.20 19.80
CA ASP A 264 1.18 -8.85 20.93
C ASP A 264 1.17 -7.32 21.15
N GLY A 265 2.32 -6.67 21.05
CA GLY A 265 2.44 -5.21 21.06
C GLY A 265 1.69 -4.56 19.89
N TYR A 266 1.76 -5.15 18.68
CA TYR A 266 1.00 -4.67 17.53
C TYR A 266 -0.51 -4.79 17.75
N ILE A 267 -0.99 -5.92 18.27
CA ILE A 267 -2.40 -6.13 18.61
C ILE A 267 -2.87 -5.08 19.62
N ALA A 268 -2.09 -4.82 20.68
CA ALA A 268 -2.42 -3.83 21.69
C ALA A 268 -2.49 -2.41 21.09
N TYR A 269 -1.55 -2.05 20.22
CA TYR A 269 -1.53 -0.79 19.49
C TYR A 269 -2.79 -0.59 18.65
N ILE A 270 -3.18 -1.60 17.87
CA ILE A 270 -4.37 -1.52 17.01
C ILE A 270 -5.66 -1.42 17.83
N LYS A 271 -5.80 -2.20 18.91
CA LYS A 271 -6.97 -2.10 19.81
C LYS A 271 -7.13 -0.70 20.37
N ARG A 272 -6.02 -0.06 20.77
CA ARG A 272 -6.03 1.33 21.24
C ARG A 272 -6.50 2.29 20.15
N LEU A 273 -5.92 2.20 18.95
CA LEU A 273 -6.26 3.08 17.82
C LEU A 273 -7.74 2.95 17.41
N VAL A 274 -8.26 1.72 17.29
CA VAL A 274 -9.67 1.47 16.98
C VAL A 274 -10.58 2.03 18.08
N GLY A 275 -10.18 1.90 19.35
CA GLY A 275 -10.87 2.50 20.48
C GLY A 275 -10.95 4.04 20.36
N GLU A 276 -9.84 4.69 20.00
CA GLU A 276 -9.79 6.14 19.79
C GLU A 276 -10.66 6.60 18.61
N ILE A 277 -10.64 5.88 17.48
CA ILE A 277 -11.48 6.20 16.31
C ILE A 277 -12.96 6.07 16.66
N LYS A 278 -13.35 5.02 17.40
CA LYS A 278 -14.74 4.84 17.84
C LYS A 278 -15.19 5.97 18.78
N LYS A 279 -14.33 6.41 19.70
CA LYS A 279 -14.59 7.57 20.57
C LYS A 279 -14.78 8.86 19.76
N ARG A 280 -13.87 9.16 18.82
CA ARG A 280 -13.97 10.34 17.93
C ARG A 280 -15.24 10.33 17.08
N LYS A 281 -15.70 9.16 16.60
CA LYS A 281 -16.97 9.02 15.88
C LYS A 281 -18.18 9.23 16.78
N ALA A 282 -18.12 8.78 18.04
CA ALA A 282 -19.19 9.00 19.02
C ALA A 282 -19.28 10.47 19.47
N GLU A 283 -18.16 11.20 19.47
CA GLU A 283 -18.07 12.61 19.86
C GLU A 283 -18.35 13.60 18.71
N SER A 284 -18.46 13.12 17.46
CA SER A 284 -18.73 13.96 16.28
C SER A 284 -20.22 14.40 16.23
N PRO A 285 -20.55 15.71 16.15
CA PRO A 285 -21.93 16.22 16.32
C PRO A 285 -22.90 15.97 15.15
N VAL A 286 -22.58 15.11 14.19
CA VAL A 286 -23.38 14.89 12.97
C VAL A 286 -24.65 14.02 13.23
N GLY A 287 -24.86 13.57 14.48
CA GLY A 287 -26.00 12.74 14.88
C GLY A 287 -27.09 13.43 15.72
N ARG A 288 -27.03 14.75 15.98
CA ARG A 288 -28.14 15.43 16.65
C ARG A 288 -29.29 15.63 15.66
N LYS A 289 -30.26 14.70 15.71
CA LYS A 289 -31.56 14.80 15.05
C LYS A 289 -32.06 16.25 15.05
N THR A 290 -32.32 16.79 13.87
CA THR A 290 -33.11 18.00 13.65
C THR A 290 -34.43 17.80 14.39
N LYS A 291 -34.60 18.47 15.55
CA LYS A 291 -35.92 18.63 16.15
C LYS A 291 -36.72 19.47 15.16
N GLN A 292 -37.76 18.87 14.58
CA GLN A 292 -38.83 19.60 13.90
C GLN A 292 -39.23 20.80 14.76
N LEU A 293 -39.08 22.00 14.21
CA LEU A 293 -39.80 23.18 14.69
C LEU A 293 -41.28 22.94 14.33
N ARG A 294 -42.06 22.50 15.32
CA ARG A 294 -43.52 22.62 15.30
C ARG A 294 -43.86 23.98 15.88
N GLY A 295 -44.54 24.80 15.07
CA GLY A 295 -45.55 25.79 15.46
C GLY A 295 -45.09 26.97 16.31
N GLU A 296 -45.14 28.17 15.72
CA GLU A 296 -46.21 29.16 15.96
C GLU A 296 -46.52 29.87 14.64
#